data_AF-A0A4Q2ZFP2-F1
#
_entry.id   AF-A0A4Q2ZFP2-F1
#
_cell.length_a   1.000
_cell.length_b   1.000
_cell.length_c   1.000
_cell.angle_alpha   90.00
_cell.angle_beta   90.00
_cell.angle_gamma   90.00
#
_symmetry.space_group_name_H-M   'P 1'
#
loop_
_entity.id
_entity.type
_entity.pdbx_description
1 polymer ?
#
loop_
_entity_poly.entity_id
_entity_poly.type
_entity_poly.pdbx_seq_one_letter_code
_entity_poly.pdbx_strand_id
1 'polypeptide(L)'
;MIVVRSMDSPSPRPSDRLRRARRAIDAGDVEAALAEVAHMPGAANAESWTSAARRFVAARRALVEIERAAVETPAQPAVTTG
;
A
#
# COMPACT_ATOMS: atom_id res chain seq x y z
N MET A 1 33.03 12.45 18.59
CA MET A 1 31.59 12.48 18.93
C MET A 1 30.92 13.42 17.93
N ILE A 2 30.10 12.89 17.02
CA ILE A 2 29.41 13.71 16.01
C ILE A 2 27.96 13.85 16.47
N VAL A 3 27.58 15.08 16.82
CA VAL A 3 26.20 15.44 17.13
C VAL A 3 25.55 15.89 15.82
N VAL A 4 24.67 15.07 15.26
CA VAL A 4 23.79 15.48 14.15
C VAL A 4 22.72 16.38 14.76
N ARG A 5 22.75 17.67 14.38
CA ARG A 5 21.79 18.66 14.84
C ARG A 5 20.57 18.61 13.91
N SER A 6 19.43 18.14 14.44
CA SER A 6 18.12 18.25 13.77
C SER A 6 17.75 19.73 13.70
N MET A 7 17.82 20.33 12.52
CA MET A 7 17.38 21.71 12.30
C MET A 7 15.85 21.80 12.45
N ASP A 8 15.43 22.52 13.48
CA ASP A 8 14.27 23.43 13.54
C ASP A 8 12.92 22.91 13.01
N SER A 9 12.03 22.53 13.94
CA SER A 9 10.59 22.25 13.80
C SER A 9 10.17 21.57 12.48
N PRO A 10 9.77 20.27 12.47
CA PRO A 10 9.34 19.63 11.23
C PRO A 10 8.27 20.49 10.55
N SER A 11 8.53 20.91 9.30
CA SER A 11 7.49 21.52 8.46
C SER A 11 6.21 20.70 8.61
N PRO A 12 5.01 21.30 8.66
CA PRO A 12 3.77 20.52 8.75
C PRO A 12 3.67 19.43 7.68
N ARG A 13 4.32 19.64 6.53
CA ARG A 13 4.20 18.77 5.36
C ARG A 13 4.63 17.31 5.63
N PRO A 14 5.83 16.96 6.14
CA PRO A 14 6.17 15.56 6.40
C PRO A 14 5.37 14.92 7.54
N SER A 15 5.12 15.62 8.65
CA SER A 15 4.32 15.08 9.76
C SER A 15 2.86 14.87 9.35
N ASP A 16 2.29 15.77 8.56
CA ASP A 16 0.97 15.62 7.98
C ASP A 16 0.89 14.47 6.98
N ARG A 17 1.93 14.27 6.15
CA ARG A 17 2.05 13.10 5.27
C ARG A 17 2.03 11.81 6.05
N LEU A 18 2.83 11.71 7.12
CA LEU A 18 2.85 10.52 7.98
C LEU A 18 1.49 10.27 8.64
N ARG A 19 0.83 11.32 9.12
CA ARG A 19 -0.53 11.22 9.67
C ARG A 19 -1.55 10.75 8.63
N ARG A 20 -1.47 11.23 7.38
CA ARG A 20 -2.34 10.75 6.29
C ARG A 20 -2.05 9.29 5.94
N ALA A 21 -0.78 8.91 5.85
CA ALA A 21 -0.39 7.52 5.63
C ALA A 21 -0.94 6.59 6.72
N ARG A 22 -0.87 7.00 7.99
CA ARG A 22 -1.42 6.22 9.10
C ARG A 22 -2.93 6.05 9.00
N ARG A 23 -3.67 7.13 8.74
CA ARG A 23 -5.12 7.06 8.53
C ARG A 23 -5.51 6.18 7.35
N ALA A 24 -4.74 6.20 6.26
CA ALA A 24 -4.97 5.34 5.11
C ALA A 24 -4.78 3.86 5.48
N ILE A 25 -3.74 3.51 6.24
CA ILE A 25 -3.57 2.15 6.78
C ILE A 25 -4.72 1.75 7.71
N ASP A 26 -5.13 2.63 8.61
CA ASP A 26 -6.24 2.36 9.53
C ASP A 26 -7.57 2.13 8.77
N ALA A 27 -7.72 2.75 7.59
CA ALA A 27 -8.84 2.54 6.67
C ALA A 27 -8.67 1.33 5.72
N GLY A 28 -7.54 0.63 5.77
CA GLY A 28 -7.19 -0.47 4.86
C GLY A 28 -6.70 -0.05 3.48
N ASP A 29 -6.50 1.24 3.23
CA ASP A 29 -5.99 1.80 1.98
C ASP A 29 -4.45 1.86 1.98
N VAL A 30 -3.84 0.71 1.71
CA VAL A 30 -2.38 0.58 1.65
C VAL A 30 -1.79 1.31 0.43
N GLU A 31 -2.56 1.51 -0.63
CA GLU A 31 -2.09 2.19 -1.83
C GLU A 31 -1.94 3.71 -1.58
N ALA A 32 -2.94 4.34 -0.96
CA ALA A 32 -2.85 5.74 -0.55
C ALA A 32 -1.74 5.96 0.50
N ALA A 33 -1.59 5.02 1.44
CA ALA A 33 -0.50 5.08 2.42
C ALA A 33 0.88 5.04 1.74
N LEU A 34 1.06 4.14 0.77
CA LEU A 34 2.30 4.04 0.00
C LEU A 34 2.61 5.33 -0.76
N ALA A 35 1.60 5.95 -1.39
CA ALA A 35 1.74 7.21 -2.09
C ALA A 35 2.21 8.33 -1.16
N GLU A 36 1.64 8.45 0.04
CA GLU A 36 2.07 9.47 1.00
C GLU A 36 3.51 9.27 1.47
N VAL A 37 3.90 8.02 1.76
CA VAL A 37 5.25 7.68 2.23
C VAL A 37 6.30 7.91 1.14
N ALA A 38 6.00 7.60 -0.12
CA ALA A 38 6.91 7.80 -1.25
C ALA A 38 7.26 9.28 -1.48
N HIS A 39 6.39 10.20 -1.09
CA HIS A 39 6.60 11.65 -1.21
C HIS A 39 7.21 12.30 0.05
N MET A 40 7.63 11.51 1.05
CA MET A 40 8.27 12.03 2.26
C MET A 40 9.78 12.21 2.07
N PRO A 41 10.38 13.25 2.68
CA PRO A 41 11.83 13.31 2.81
C PRO A 41 12.32 12.09 3.62
N GLY A 42 13.38 11.44 3.15
CA GLY A 42 13.90 10.22 3.79
C GLY A 42 13.09 8.97 3.49
N ALA A 43 12.23 8.94 2.46
CA ALA A 43 11.49 7.75 2.04
C ALA A 43 12.37 6.50 1.82
N ALA A 44 13.65 6.70 1.45
CA ALA A 44 14.64 5.63 1.35
C ALA A 44 14.80 4.83 2.66
N ASN A 45 14.63 5.47 3.82
CA ASN A 45 14.71 4.80 5.13
C ASN A 45 13.57 3.80 5.34
N ALA A 46 12.47 3.91 4.57
CA ALA A 46 11.31 3.03 4.63
C ALA A 46 11.30 1.98 3.51
N GLU A 47 12.43 1.72 2.85
CA GLU A 47 12.50 0.85 1.66
C GLU A 47 11.86 -0.53 1.90
N SER A 48 12.20 -1.19 3.00
CA SER A 48 11.63 -2.50 3.37
C SER A 48 10.10 -2.46 3.45
N TRP A 49 9.55 -1.45 4.12
CA TRP A 49 8.11 -1.26 4.23
C TRP A 49 7.47 -0.94 2.87
N THR A 50 8.06 -0.04 2.06
CA THR A 50 7.52 0.30 0.74
C THR A 50 7.54 -0.90 -0.22
N SER A 51 8.55 -1.76 -0.13
CA SER A 51 8.63 -3.02 -0.88
C SER A 51 7.52 -4.00 -0.46
N ALA A 52 7.26 -4.14 0.84
CA ALA A 52 6.16 -4.95 1.33
C ALA A 52 4.79 -4.40 0.89
N ALA A 53 4.57 -3.08 1.00
CA ALA A 53 3.35 -2.42 0.57
C ALA A 53 3.08 -2.61 -0.93
N ARG A 54 4.11 -2.46 -1.79
CA ARG A 54 3.99 -2.73 -3.24
C ARG A 54 3.58 -4.17 -3.52
N ARG A 55 4.20 -5.16 -2.86
CA ARG A 55 3.84 -6.57 -3.00
C ARG A 55 2.40 -6.84 -2.56
N PHE A 56 1.97 -6.25 -1.46
CA PHE A 56 0.59 -6.36 -0.98
C PHE A 56 -0.41 -5.80 -1.99
N VAL A 57 -0.19 -4.58 -2.50
CA VAL A 57 -1.08 -3.95 -3.49
C VAL A 57 -1.16 -4.80 -4.76
N ALA A 58 -0.04 -5.31 -5.25
CA ALA A 58 -0.02 -6.19 -6.42
C ALA A 58 -0.82 -7.47 -6.19
N ALA A 59 -0.65 -8.13 -5.03
CA ALA A 59 -1.41 -9.32 -4.68
C ALA A 59 -2.91 -9.05 -4.57
N ARG A 60 -3.31 -7.92 -3.96
CA ARG A 60 -4.72 -7.54 -3.84
C ARG A 60 -5.35 -7.29 -5.21
N ARG A 61 -4.64 -6.62 -6.13
CA ARG A 61 -5.12 -6.41 -7.50
C ARG A 61 -5.27 -7.72 -8.25
N ALA A 62 -4.29 -8.60 -8.18
CA ALA A 62 -4.38 -9.93 -8.81
C ALA A 62 -5.59 -10.73 -8.29
N LEU A 63 -5.87 -10.66 -6.99
CA LEU A 63 -7.05 -11.31 -6.42
C LEU A 63 -8.36 -10.75 -6.98
N VAL A 64 -8.48 -9.42 -7.10
CA VAL A 64 -9.67 -8.77 -7.69
C VAL A 64 -9.87 -9.17 -9.14
N GLU A 65 -8.80 -9.31 -9.93
CA GLU A 65 -8.88 -9.79 -11.31
C GLU A 65 -9.37 -11.24 -11.37
N ILE A 66 -8.88 -12.11 -10.48
CA ILE A 66 -9.37 -13.50 -10.38
C ILE A 66 -10.86 -13.54 -10.01
N GLU A 67 -11.27 -12.74 -9.03
CA GLU A 67 -12.66 -12.64 -8.58
C GLU A 67 -13.58 -12.18 -9.73
N ARG A 68 -13.14 -11.15 -10.47
CA ARG A 68 -13.86 -10.67 -11.64
C ARG A 68 -14.00 -11.75 -12.71
N ALA A 69 -12.91 -12.44 -13.05
CA ALA A 69 -12.94 -13.52 -14.03
C ALA A 69 -13.86 -14.68 -13.61
N ALA A 70 -13.94 -14.96 -12.30
CA ALA A 70 -14.82 -15.98 -11.76
C ALA A 70 -16.31 -15.62 -11.89
N VAL A 71 -16.67 -14.34 -11.70
CA VAL A 71 -18.06 -13.86 -11.88
C VAL A 71 -18.47 -13.86 -13.36
N GLU A 72 -17.55 -13.53 -14.26
CA GLU A 72 -17.80 -13.49 -15.70
C GLU A 72 -17.91 -14.90 -16.34
N THR A 73 -17.37 -15.93 -15.69
CA THR A 73 -17.44 -17.31 -16.18
C THR A 73 -18.77 -17.95 -15.79
N PRO A 74 -19.66 -18.31 -16.75
CA PRO A 74 -20.85 -19.08 -16.40
C PRO A 74 -20.42 -20.44 -15.84
N ALA A 75 -21.00 -20.85 -14.71
CA ALA A 75 -20.79 -22.18 -14.14
C ALA A 75 -21.11 -23.23 -15.23
N GLN A 76 -20.08 -23.93 -15.71
CA GLN A 76 -20.29 -25.03 -16.64
C GLN A 76 -21.19 -26.05 -15.94
N PRO A 77 -22.37 -26.38 -16.49
CA PRO A 77 -23.19 -27.42 -15.90
C PRO A 77 -22.36 -28.70 -15.90
N ALA A 78 -22.17 -29.29 -14.72
CA ALA A 78 -21.46 -30.54 -14.57
C ALA A 78 -22.12 -31.57 -15.50
N VAL A 79 -21.42 -31.92 -16.59
CA VAL A 79 -21.84 -32.99 -17.48
C VAL A 79 -21.78 -34.29 -16.68
N THR A 80 -22.92 -34.66 -16.12
CA THR A 80 -23.11 -35.99 -15.53
C THR A 80 -23.31 -36.94 -16.70
N THR A 81 -22.22 -37.50 -17.21
CA THR A 81 -22.28 -38.64 -18.11
C THR A 81 -22.55 -39.88 -17.27
N GLY A 82 -23.76 -40.42 -17.39
CA GLY A 82 -24.13 -41.76 -16.91
C GLY A 82 -23.83 -42.84 -17.95
#